data_AF-A0A9P6ZH72-F1
#
_entry.id   AF-A0A9P6ZH72-F1
#
_cell.length_a   1.000
_cell.length_b   1.000
_cell.length_c   1.000
_cell.angle_alpha   90.00
_cell.angle_beta   90.00
_cell.angle_gamma   90.00
#
_symmetry.space_group_name_H-M   'P 1'
#
loop_
_entity.id
_entity.type
_entity.pdbx_description
1 polymer ?
#
loop_
_entity_poly.entity_id
_entity_poly.type
_entity_poly.pdbx_seq_one_letter_code
_entity_poly.pdbx_strand_id
1 'polypeptide(L)'
;WADVRRNLLQAYEYLCHVGEAQRWIEGCIGEELGFGVVEMEEGIRNGVVLARLVNVFKGEGGFRTYEARKLNFRHSNNINHFFIFVREVGLLEGFIFELTDLYEKKNFPKVTHCIRALRHLLARRGLAECIGDLLGQLQFSDDQLHKTQKGLTYAGIPMPNFGNVGRELAKEINEEPEPPPPEPEESEEERRDRLLLENEDSIRLIQCLARGFLVREAQATQHVRLRLTERYVPRLQAHLRGALARRTAAVRGLLVHWRWRAYVARTKAVCQCVVKTQAQIRGVLVRQRFEKLKAALRSARAIVVKMQSTARAKNVKRNHSEVARAEVALSVVNVQAAACSFLIRQALASKLRTLDAQEETIMDLQAQCRGVFVRRGIRIQLAKLDDVSATVVRIQAAVRTYLARKRLLQLIRGLRRATPMLIGLQARARPNLARQQRRNVAKALCEVKVVARVGGKN
;
A
#
# COMPACT_ATOMS: atom_id res chain seq x y z
N TRP A 1 8.64 -2.51 40.71
CA TRP A 1 7.57 -2.34 39.70
C TRP A 1 6.75 -3.63 39.52
N ALA A 2 7.40 -4.79 39.37
CA ALA A 2 6.72 -6.09 39.34
C ALA A 2 5.90 -6.38 40.62
N ASP A 3 6.45 -6.12 41.80
CA ASP A 3 5.76 -6.40 43.08
C ASP A 3 4.54 -5.49 43.31
N VAL A 4 4.64 -4.23 42.92
CA VAL A 4 3.52 -3.27 43.00
C VAL A 4 2.37 -3.72 42.11
N ARG A 5 2.68 -4.20 40.89
CA ARG A 5 1.68 -4.73 39.96
C ARG A 5 1.06 -6.03 40.46
N ARG A 6 1.86 -6.92 41.06
CA ARG A 6 1.39 -8.18 41.66
C ARG A 6 0.44 -7.92 42.85
N ASN A 7 0.79 -6.97 43.71
CA ASN A 7 -0.03 -6.57 44.85
C ASN A 7 -1.36 -5.95 44.39
N LEU A 8 -1.35 -5.09 43.36
CA LEU A 8 -2.57 -4.52 42.80
C LEU A 8 -3.48 -5.58 42.15
N LEU A 9 -2.90 -6.58 41.49
CA LEU A 9 -3.65 -7.73 40.97
C LEU A 9 -4.29 -8.54 42.10
N GLN A 10 -3.58 -8.78 43.20
CA GLN A 10 -4.13 -9.46 44.36
C GLN A 10 -5.30 -8.69 45.01
N ALA A 11 -5.18 -7.37 45.14
CA ALA A 11 -6.26 -6.51 45.62
C ALA A 11 -7.48 -6.54 44.68
N TYR A 12 -7.24 -6.57 43.36
CA TYR A 12 -8.28 -6.68 42.35
C TYR A 12 -9.02 -8.03 42.44
N GLU A 13 -8.30 -9.14 42.47
CA GLU A 13 -8.86 -10.50 42.62
C GLU A 13 -9.71 -10.61 43.89
N TYR A 14 -9.19 -10.07 45.00
CA TYR A 14 -9.91 -10.03 46.26
C TYR A 14 -11.23 -9.25 46.15
N LEU A 15 -11.22 -8.05 45.58
CA LEU A 15 -12.44 -7.26 45.37
C LEU A 15 -13.45 -7.95 44.44
N CYS A 16 -12.98 -8.67 43.43
CA CYS A 16 -13.85 -9.51 42.59
C CYS A 16 -14.54 -10.58 43.43
N HIS A 17 -13.82 -11.28 44.32
CA HIS A 17 -14.40 -12.30 45.20
C HIS A 17 -15.39 -11.71 46.22
N VAL A 18 -15.13 -10.51 46.74
CA VAL A 18 -16.09 -9.78 47.58
C VAL A 18 -17.36 -9.44 46.78
N GLY A 19 -17.21 -9.01 45.53
CA GLY A 19 -18.33 -8.72 44.63
C GLY A 19 -19.16 -9.97 44.27
N GLU A 20 -18.51 -11.11 44.09
CA GLU A 20 -19.18 -12.41 43.88
C GLU A 20 -20.01 -12.81 45.10
N ALA A 21 -19.45 -12.66 46.30
CA ALA A 21 -20.16 -12.91 47.55
C ALA A 21 -21.35 -11.95 47.73
N GLN A 22 -21.17 -10.67 47.42
CA GLN A 22 -22.24 -9.67 47.48
C GLN A 22 -23.41 -10.03 46.55
N ARG A 23 -23.13 -10.25 45.26
CA ARG A 23 -24.18 -10.59 44.29
C ARG A 23 -24.88 -11.90 44.62
N TRP A 24 -24.17 -12.85 45.21
CA TRP A 24 -24.79 -14.08 45.68
C TRP A 24 -25.77 -13.85 46.81
N ILE A 25 -25.41 -13.02 47.79
CA ILE A 25 -26.32 -12.65 48.87
C ILE A 25 -27.53 -11.88 48.31
N GLU A 26 -27.31 -10.92 47.40
CA GLU A 26 -28.38 -10.15 46.75
C GLU A 26 -29.33 -11.05 45.97
N GLY A 27 -28.80 -12.02 45.21
CA GLY A 27 -29.60 -13.00 44.48
C GLY A 27 -30.42 -13.91 45.39
N CYS A 28 -29.90 -14.26 46.57
CA CYS A 28 -30.65 -15.06 47.55
C CYS A 28 -31.73 -14.23 48.27
N ILE A 29 -31.44 -12.98 48.63
CA ILE A 29 -32.39 -12.11 49.36
C ILE A 29 -33.44 -11.51 48.41
N GLY A 30 -33.11 -11.33 47.13
CA GLY A 30 -33.96 -10.66 46.14
C GLY A 30 -33.97 -9.13 46.25
N GLU A 31 -33.04 -8.55 47.02
CA GLU A 31 -32.88 -7.11 47.24
C GLU A 31 -31.42 -6.70 47.02
N GLU A 32 -31.19 -5.52 46.44
CA GLU A 32 -29.85 -4.93 46.33
C GLU A 32 -29.37 -4.43 47.70
N LEU A 33 -28.16 -4.82 48.10
CA LEU A 33 -27.56 -4.33 49.34
C LEU A 33 -27.14 -2.89 49.08
N GLY A 34 -27.76 -1.91 49.74
CA GLY A 34 -27.59 -0.47 49.51
C GLY A 34 -26.19 0.12 49.81
N PHE A 35 -25.12 -0.67 49.70
CA PHE A 35 -23.72 -0.31 49.85
C PHE A 35 -22.87 -1.01 48.75
N GLY A 36 -21.76 -0.38 48.35
CA GLY A 36 -20.90 -0.91 47.30
C GLY A 36 -19.97 -2.05 47.76
N VAL A 37 -19.35 -2.76 46.81
CA VAL A 37 -18.39 -3.86 47.06
C VAL A 37 -17.27 -3.48 48.03
N VAL A 38 -16.79 -2.24 47.96
CA VAL A 38 -15.71 -1.72 48.83
C VAL A 38 -16.20 -1.49 50.27
N GLU A 39 -17.48 -1.25 50.47
CA GLU A 39 -18.11 -0.96 51.77
C GLU A 39 -18.72 -2.22 52.42
N MET A 40 -18.71 -3.35 51.71
CA MET A 40 -19.23 -4.64 52.15
C MET A 40 -18.75 -5.05 53.54
N GLU A 41 -17.48 -4.79 53.85
CA GLU A 41 -16.88 -5.08 55.16
C GLU A 41 -17.50 -4.30 56.33
N GLU A 42 -18.04 -3.10 56.09
CA GLU A 42 -18.77 -2.33 57.11
C GLU A 42 -20.26 -2.67 57.07
N GLY A 43 -20.84 -2.86 55.88
CA GLY A 43 -22.26 -3.09 55.67
C GLY A 43 -22.78 -4.37 56.33
N ILE A 44 -21.98 -5.45 56.34
CA ILE A 44 -22.38 -6.76 56.90
C ILE A 44 -22.02 -6.92 58.39
N ARG A 45 -21.28 -5.96 58.96
CA ARG A 45 -20.75 -6.05 60.33
C ARG A 45 -21.81 -6.20 61.43
N ASN A 46 -23.00 -5.67 61.21
CA ASN A 46 -24.15 -5.80 62.12
C ASN A 46 -24.84 -7.18 62.05
N GLY A 47 -24.40 -8.06 61.15
CA GLY A 47 -24.97 -9.39 60.94
C GLY A 47 -26.39 -9.42 60.36
N VAL A 48 -27.01 -8.26 60.09
CA VAL A 48 -28.41 -8.17 59.61
C VAL A 48 -28.57 -8.87 58.27
N VAL A 49 -27.61 -8.64 57.36
CA VAL A 49 -27.59 -9.26 56.02
C VAL A 49 -27.45 -10.78 56.12
N LEU A 50 -26.56 -11.27 56.99
CA LEU A 50 -26.39 -12.72 57.21
C LEU A 50 -27.64 -13.34 57.85
N ALA A 51 -28.26 -12.66 58.79
CA ALA A 51 -29.49 -13.12 59.42
C ALA A 51 -30.66 -13.20 58.40
N ARG A 52 -30.80 -12.20 57.53
CA ARG A 52 -31.77 -12.21 56.44
C ARG A 52 -31.51 -13.38 55.48
N LEU A 53 -30.25 -13.63 55.12
CA LEU A 53 -29.86 -14.77 54.29
C LEU A 53 -30.31 -16.10 54.92
N VAL A 54 -30.09 -16.29 56.23
CA VAL A 54 -30.54 -17.50 56.94
C VAL A 54 -32.06 -17.62 56.91
N ASN A 55 -32.79 -16.52 57.08
CA ASN A 55 -34.25 -16.52 57.05
C ASN A 55 -34.82 -16.94 55.68
N VAL A 56 -34.16 -16.56 54.57
CA VAL A 56 -34.54 -17.03 53.23
C VAL A 56 -34.48 -18.56 53.14
N PHE A 57 -33.42 -19.18 53.67
CA PHE A 57 -33.25 -20.63 53.59
C PHE A 57 -34.04 -21.42 54.64
N LYS A 58 -34.37 -20.83 55.80
CA LYS A 58 -35.17 -21.50 56.84
C LYS A 58 -36.69 -21.38 56.65
N GLY A 59 -37.17 -20.46 55.81
CA GLY A 59 -38.61 -20.29 55.52
C GLY A 59 -39.44 -19.98 56.78
N GLU A 60 -40.49 -20.77 57.04
CA GLU A 60 -41.47 -20.55 58.14
C GLU A 60 -40.87 -20.66 59.56
N GLY A 61 -39.63 -21.09 59.72
CA GLY A 61 -38.87 -21.10 60.98
C GLY A 61 -37.99 -19.86 61.23
N GLY A 62 -38.24 -18.76 60.51
CA GLY A 62 -37.42 -17.55 60.57
C GLY A 62 -37.40 -16.89 61.95
N PHE A 63 -36.26 -16.30 62.31
CA PHE A 63 -36.09 -15.55 63.56
C PHE A 63 -36.12 -14.05 63.30
N ARG A 64 -36.47 -13.26 64.33
CA ARG A 64 -36.53 -11.81 64.23
C ARG A 64 -35.12 -11.23 64.22
N THR A 65 -34.72 -10.64 63.09
CA THR A 65 -33.45 -9.93 62.96
C THR A 65 -33.42 -8.69 63.86
N TYR A 66 -32.33 -8.51 64.61
CA TYR A 66 -32.12 -7.33 65.43
C TYR A 66 -31.51 -6.20 64.58
N GLU A 67 -32.24 -5.09 64.42
CA GLU A 67 -31.79 -3.94 63.64
C GLU A 67 -31.70 -2.69 64.54
N ALA A 68 -30.54 -2.03 64.52
CA ALA A 68 -30.29 -0.80 65.26
C ALA A 68 -29.32 0.09 64.47
N ARG A 69 -29.51 1.42 64.56
CA ARG A 69 -28.70 2.41 63.80
C ARG A 69 -27.20 2.41 64.18
N LYS A 70 -26.86 1.98 65.39
CA LYS A 70 -25.47 1.90 65.87
C LYS A 70 -25.10 0.44 66.14
N LEU A 71 -23.82 0.12 65.93
CA LEU A 71 -23.28 -1.20 66.20
C LEU A 71 -23.23 -1.44 67.72
N ASN A 72 -24.12 -2.30 68.20
CA ASN A 72 -24.19 -2.75 69.59
C ASN A 72 -23.90 -4.26 69.67
N PHE A 73 -23.46 -4.74 70.84
CA PHE A 73 -23.14 -6.16 71.05
C PHE A 73 -24.31 -7.10 70.75
N ARG A 74 -25.56 -6.64 70.86
CA ARG A 74 -26.75 -7.41 70.47
C ARG A 74 -26.75 -7.90 69.01
N HIS A 75 -26.02 -7.23 68.11
CA HIS A 75 -25.83 -7.69 66.73
C HIS A 75 -25.05 -9.01 66.62
N SER A 76 -24.30 -9.39 67.66
CA SER A 76 -23.65 -10.71 67.71
C SER A 76 -24.68 -11.85 67.60
N ASN A 77 -25.91 -11.66 68.07
CA ASN A 77 -26.98 -12.65 67.91
C ASN A 77 -27.30 -12.93 66.45
N ASN A 78 -27.34 -11.89 65.60
CA ASN A 78 -27.58 -12.05 64.16
C ASN A 78 -26.50 -12.93 63.51
N ILE A 79 -25.23 -12.72 63.90
CA ILE A 79 -24.09 -13.51 63.41
C ILE A 79 -24.13 -14.94 63.97
N ASN A 80 -24.51 -15.12 65.24
CA ASN A 80 -24.67 -16.44 65.85
C ASN A 80 -25.73 -17.28 65.15
N HIS A 81 -26.85 -16.68 64.71
CA HIS A 81 -27.84 -17.39 63.91
C HIS A 81 -27.28 -17.89 62.57
N PHE A 82 -26.39 -17.11 61.94
CA PHE A 82 -25.66 -17.55 60.75
C PHE A 82 -24.72 -18.72 61.06
N PHE A 83 -23.97 -18.69 62.17
CA PHE A 83 -23.14 -19.83 62.56
C PHE A 83 -23.93 -21.10 62.82
N ILE A 84 -25.10 -21.00 63.47
CA ILE A 84 -25.98 -22.14 63.68
C ILE A 84 -26.41 -22.72 62.33
N PHE A 85 -26.88 -21.88 61.41
CA PHE A 85 -27.29 -22.31 60.07
C PHE A 85 -26.15 -22.96 59.28
N VAL A 86 -24.97 -22.36 59.26
CA VAL A 86 -23.82 -22.88 58.51
C VAL A 86 -23.38 -24.25 59.04
N ARG A 87 -23.47 -24.47 60.36
CA ARG A 87 -23.22 -25.77 60.99
C ARG A 87 -24.33 -26.79 60.71
N GLU A 88 -25.59 -26.37 60.69
CA GLU A 88 -26.74 -27.22 60.31
C GLU A 88 -26.65 -27.69 58.85
N VAL A 89 -26.23 -26.80 57.94
CA VAL A 89 -26.00 -27.16 56.53
C VAL A 89 -24.74 -28.04 56.40
N GLY A 90 -23.88 -28.11 57.41
CA GLY A 90 -22.71 -28.98 57.43
C GLY A 90 -21.51 -28.40 56.68
N LEU A 91 -21.32 -27.08 56.73
CA LEU A 91 -20.06 -26.49 56.28
C LEU A 91 -18.94 -26.87 57.26
N LEU A 92 -17.77 -27.23 56.73
CA LEU A 92 -16.62 -27.64 57.54
C LEU A 92 -16.10 -26.48 58.39
N GLU A 93 -15.65 -26.79 59.62
CA GLU A 93 -15.21 -25.78 60.59
C GLU A 93 -14.04 -24.91 60.09
N GLY A 94 -13.19 -25.44 59.20
CA GLY A 94 -12.08 -24.69 58.60
C GLY A 94 -12.53 -23.49 57.74
N PHE A 95 -13.73 -23.55 57.16
CA PHE A 95 -14.29 -22.44 56.38
C PHE A 95 -15.08 -21.45 57.24
N ILE A 96 -15.44 -21.80 58.47
CA ILE A 96 -16.25 -20.95 59.35
C ILE A 96 -15.35 -19.87 59.98
N PHE A 97 -15.79 -18.62 59.91
CA PHE A 97 -15.12 -17.48 60.53
C PHE A 97 -15.55 -17.31 62.00
N GLU A 98 -14.77 -16.57 62.79
CA GLU A 98 -15.07 -16.25 64.19
C GLU A 98 -15.84 -14.94 64.34
N LEU A 99 -16.58 -14.76 65.44
CA LEU A 99 -17.35 -13.52 65.66
C LEU A 99 -16.48 -12.26 65.55
N THR A 100 -15.25 -12.31 66.05
CA THR A 100 -14.25 -11.24 66.00
C THR A 100 -13.82 -10.90 64.56
N ASP A 101 -13.78 -11.87 63.66
CA ASP A 101 -13.36 -11.69 62.26
C ASP A 101 -14.27 -10.69 61.53
N LEU A 102 -15.59 -10.76 61.79
CA LEU A 102 -16.60 -9.87 61.23
C LEU A 102 -16.90 -8.67 62.14
N TYR A 103 -17.20 -8.91 63.42
CA TYR A 103 -17.65 -7.86 64.34
C TYR A 103 -16.56 -6.83 64.68
N GLU A 104 -15.29 -7.25 64.75
CA GLU A 104 -14.14 -6.35 64.94
C GLU A 104 -13.40 -6.04 63.64
N LYS A 105 -13.86 -6.61 62.50
CA LYS A 105 -13.20 -6.55 61.19
C LYS A 105 -11.77 -7.09 61.18
N LYS A 106 -11.46 -8.03 62.06
CA LYS A 106 -10.11 -8.60 62.16
C LYS A 106 -9.74 -9.46 60.96
N ASN A 107 -10.70 -10.14 60.32
CA ASN A 107 -10.42 -11.03 59.20
C ASN A 107 -11.60 -11.16 58.23
N PHE A 108 -11.91 -10.06 57.55
CA PHE A 108 -12.93 -10.05 56.51
C PHE A 108 -12.65 -10.99 55.31
N PRO A 109 -11.39 -11.26 54.90
CA PRO A 109 -11.11 -12.26 53.87
C PRO A 109 -11.64 -13.65 54.23
N LYS A 110 -11.53 -14.07 55.49
CA LYS A 110 -12.09 -15.35 55.97
C LYS A 110 -13.63 -15.36 55.92
N VAL A 111 -14.29 -14.23 56.20
CA VAL A 111 -15.75 -14.08 56.05
C VAL A 111 -16.17 -14.26 54.58
N THR A 112 -15.47 -13.60 53.65
CA THR A 112 -15.74 -13.71 52.20
C THR A 112 -15.53 -15.15 51.72
N HIS A 113 -14.49 -15.81 52.23
CA HIS A 113 -14.19 -17.20 51.93
C HIS A 113 -15.27 -18.16 52.44
N CYS A 114 -15.78 -17.94 53.66
CA CYS A 114 -16.90 -18.68 54.24
C CYS A 114 -18.17 -18.56 53.38
N ILE A 115 -18.52 -17.35 52.96
CA ILE A 115 -19.71 -17.10 52.12
C ILE A 115 -19.57 -17.81 50.77
N ARG A 116 -18.37 -17.77 50.16
CA ARG A 116 -18.09 -18.48 48.91
C ARG A 116 -18.20 -19.99 49.09
N ALA A 117 -17.68 -20.55 50.18
CA ALA A 117 -17.77 -21.98 50.49
C ALA A 117 -19.23 -22.41 50.71
N LEU A 118 -20.00 -21.61 51.45
CA LEU A 118 -21.43 -21.80 51.66
C LEU A 118 -22.21 -21.77 50.34
N ARG A 119 -21.91 -20.81 49.45
CA ARG A 119 -22.49 -20.75 48.10
C ARG A 119 -22.27 -22.05 47.34
N HIS A 120 -21.04 -22.54 47.29
CA HIS A 120 -20.72 -23.78 46.58
C HIS A 120 -21.43 -24.99 47.19
N LEU A 121 -21.52 -25.06 48.52
CA LEU A 121 -22.23 -26.13 49.23
C LEU A 121 -23.74 -26.11 48.92
N LEU A 122 -24.37 -24.95 48.96
CA LEU A 122 -25.81 -24.80 48.71
C LEU A 122 -26.18 -25.04 47.24
N ALA A 123 -25.34 -24.58 46.31
CA ALA A 123 -25.52 -24.83 44.88
C ALA A 123 -25.46 -26.34 44.56
N ARG A 124 -24.54 -27.09 45.17
CA ARG A 124 -24.46 -28.55 45.03
C ARG A 124 -25.69 -29.27 45.56
N ARG A 125 -26.32 -28.75 46.61
CA ARG A 125 -27.57 -29.29 47.16
C ARG A 125 -28.82 -28.85 46.37
N GLY A 126 -28.65 -28.06 45.31
CA GLY A 126 -29.77 -27.52 44.52
C GLY A 126 -30.61 -26.49 45.27
N LEU A 127 -30.11 -25.94 46.38
CA LEU A 127 -30.84 -24.97 47.21
C LEU A 127 -30.63 -23.52 46.76
N ALA A 128 -29.59 -23.24 45.95
CA ALA A 128 -29.26 -21.90 45.49
C ALA A 128 -28.79 -21.91 44.02
N GLU A 129 -29.02 -20.82 43.29
CA GLU A 129 -28.55 -20.66 41.92
C GLU A 129 -27.02 -20.51 41.84
N CYS A 130 -26.42 -21.15 40.83
CA CYS A 130 -25.00 -21.04 40.54
C CYS A 130 -24.71 -19.70 39.85
N ILE A 131 -24.14 -18.75 40.59
CA ILE A 131 -23.65 -17.50 40.01
C ILE A 131 -22.29 -17.73 39.35
N GLY A 132 -22.13 -17.32 38.09
CA GLY A 132 -20.87 -17.43 37.35
C GLY A 132 -19.74 -16.58 37.96
N ASP A 133 -18.49 -16.95 37.68
CA ASP A 133 -17.32 -16.18 38.12
C ASP A 133 -17.33 -14.78 37.48
N LEU A 134 -17.06 -13.76 38.30
CA LEU A 134 -17.15 -12.34 37.95
C LEU A 134 -15.78 -11.69 37.76
N LEU A 135 -14.73 -12.51 37.80
CA LEU A 135 -13.36 -12.13 37.46
C LEU A 135 -13.32 -11.50 36.06
N GLY A 136 -12.94 -10.22 35.98
CA GLY A 136 -12.83 -9.47 34.73
C GLY A 136 -14.08 -8.70 34.28
N GLN A 137 -15.23 -8.85 34.95
CA GLN A 137 -16.46 -8.10 34.63
C GLN A 137 -16.63 -6.84 35.49
N LEU A 138 -16.05 -6.82 36.70
CA LEU A 138 -16.07 -5.69 37.61
C LEU A 138 -14.86 -4.78 37.37
N GLN A 139 -15.11 -3.47 37.26
CA GLN A 139 -14.08 -2.44 37.16
C GLN A 139 -14.03 -1.64 38.46
N PHE A 140 -12.83 -1.51 39.02
CA PHE A 140 -12.57 -0.73 40.24
C PHE A 140 -11.62 0.43 39.91
N SER A 141 -11.79 1.56 40.58
CA SER A 141 -10.88 2.70 40.46
C SER A 141 -9.53 2.36 41.10
N ASP A 142 -8.44 2.90 40.55
CA ASP A 142 -7.08 2.74 41.10
C ASP A 142 -7.00 3.19 42.57
N ASP A 143 -7.76 4.22 42.97
CA ASP A 143 -7.85 4.67 44.37
C ASP A 143 -8.48 3.61 45.28
N GLN A 144 -9.45 2.84 44.79
CA GLN A 144 -10.10 1.76 45.53
C GLN A 144 -9.15 0.56 45.69
N LEU A 145 -8.41 0.23 44.63
CA LEU A 145 -7.39 -0.82 44.66
C LEU A 145 -6.24 -0.49 45.61
N HIS A 146 -5.80 0.77 45.64
CA HIS A 146 -4.78 1.20 46.58
C HIS A 146 -5.28 1.22 48.03
N LYS A 147 -6.53 1.62 48.29
CA LYS A 147 -7.12 1.57 49.65
C LYS A 147 -7.24 0.13 50.16
N THR A 148 -7.73 -0.77 49.32
CA THR A 148 -7.91 -2.19 49.67
C THR A 148 -6.58 -2.89 49.86
N GLN A 149 -5.58 -2.60 49.02
CA GLN A 149 -4.22 -3.10 49.22
C GLN A 149 -3.64 -2.61 50.56
N LYS A 150 -3.81 -1.32 50.89
CA LYS A 150 -3.36 -0.77 52.18
C LYS A 150 -4.04 -1.47 53.36
N GLY A 151 -5.36 -1.69 53.27
CA GLY A 151 -6.13 -2.43 54.27
C GLY A 151 -5.64 -3.86 54.47
N LEU A 152 -5.41 -4.59 53.37
CA LEU A 152 -4.87 -5.95 53.40
C LEU A 152 -3.46 -6.00 54.00
N THR A 153 -2.57 -5.06 53.64
CA THR A 153 -1.22 -4.98 54.22
C THR A 153 -1.22 -4.61 55.70
N TYR A 154 -2.12 -3.73 56.14
CA TYR A 154 -2.25 -3.35 57.54
C TYR A 154 -2.77 -4.50 58.40
N ALA A 155 -3.71 -5.28 57.85
CA ALA A 155 -4.28 -6.44 58.53
C ALA A 155 -3.29 -7.61 58.63
N GLY A 156 -2.30 -7.70 57.72
CA GLY A 156 -1.23 -8.71 57.78
C GLY A 156 -1.71 -10.16 57.64
N ILE A 157 -2.91 -10.37 57.08
CA ILE A 157 -3.59 -11.66 57.06
C ILE A 157 -3.16 -12.46 55.82
N PRO A 158 -2.84 -13.76 55.95
CA PRO A 158 -2.63 -14.61 54.79
C PRO A 158 -3.93 -14.74 53.98
N MET A 159 -3.85 -14.49 52.68
CA MET A 159 -5.01 -14.55 51.79
C MET A 159 -5.51 -16.00 51.66
N PRO A 160 -6.81 -16.28 51.87
CA PRO A 160 -7.40 -17.60 51.65
C PRO A 160 -7.29 -18.04 50.19
N ASN A 161 -7.28 -19.36 49.93
CA ASN A 161 -7.24 -19.90 48.58
C ASN A 161 -8.64 -19.88 47.93
N PHE A 162 -9.01 -18.78 47.28
CA PHE A 162 -10.35 -18.62 46.68
C PHE A 162 -10.59 -19.48 45.42
N GLY A 163 -9.54 -19.89 44.70
CA GLY A 163 -9.66 -20.63 43.44
C GLY A 163 -10.05 -22.10 43.61
N ASN A 164 -9.68 -22.72 44.74
CA ASN A 164 -9.86 -24.16 44.96
C ASN A 164 -11.05 -24.53 45.85
N VAL A 165 -11.82 -23.56 46.36
CA VAL A 165 -12.85 -23.79 47.39
C VAL A 165 -13.84 -24.90 47.01
N GLY A 166 -14.36 -24.90 45.78
CA GLY A 166 -15.28 -25.95 45.33
C GLY A 166 -14.62 -27.33 45.25
N ARG A 167 -13.33 -27.39 44.87
CA ARG A 167 -12.57 -28.65 44.77
C ARG A 167 -12.18 -29.18 46.15
N GLU A 168 -11.75 -28.32 47.05
CA GLU A 168 -11.42 -28.66 48.45
C GLU A 168 -12.67 -29.17 49.18
N LEU A 169 -13.80 -28.48 49.03
CA LEU A 169 -15.07 -28.91 49.58
C LEU A 169 -15.56 -30.25 48.98
N ALA A 170 -15.29 -30.54 47.71
CA ALA A 170 -15.59 -31.85 47.10
C ALA A 170 -14.70 -32.98 47.64
N LYS A 171 -13.40 -32.71 47.82
CA LYS A 171 -12.44 -33.71 48.30
C LYS A 171 -12.69 -34.11 49.75
N GLU A 172 -13.13 -33.18 50.60
CA GLU A 172 -13.34 -33.46 52.02
C GLU A 172 -14.72 -34.03 52.36
N ILE A 173 -15.75 -33.84 51.50
CA ILE A 173 -17.10 -34.40 51.71
C ILE A 173 -17.19 -35.89 51.30
N ASN A 174 -16.12 -36.49 50.76
CA ASN A 174 -16.06 -37.92 50.39
C ASN A 174 -17.21 -38.40 49.48
N GLU A 175 -17.83 -37.49 48.72
CA GLU A 175 -18.69 -37.84 47.60
C GLU A 175 -17.84 -37.81 46.34
N GLU A 176 -17.79 -38.94 45.63
CA GLU A 176 -17.18 -39.02 44.32
C GLU A 176 -17.69 -37.83 43.49
N PRO A 177 -16.79 -37.01 42.92
CA PRO A 177 -17.22 -35.93 42.06
C PRO A 177 -18.06 -36.57 40.95
N GLU A 178 -19.32 -36.13 40.80
CA GLU A 178 -20.04 -36.38 39.56
C GLU A 178 -19.05 -36.07 38.43
N PRO A 179 -18.85 -37.00 37.49
CA PRO A 179 -17.92 -36.77 36.40
C PRO A 179 -18.27 -35.42 35.81
N PRO A 180 -17.27 -34.54 35.61
CA PRO A 180 -17.53 -33.23 35.04
C PRO A 180 -18.46 -33.44 33.84
N PRO A 181 -19.52 -32.60 33.67
CA PRO A 181 -20.33 -32.67 32.46
C PRO A 181 -19.34 -32.77 31.30
N PRO A 182 -19.49 -33.76 30.39
CA PRO A 182 -18.47 -34.05 29.39
C PRO A 182 -18.05 -32.71 28.81
N GLU A 183 -16.77 -32.37 28.99
CA GLU A 183 -16.20 -31.19 28.33
C GLU A 183 -16.74 -31.27 26.91
N PRO A 184 -17.44 -30.23 26.40
CA PRO A 184 -18.01 -30.29 25.08
C PRO A 184 -16.88 -30.77 24.18
N GLU A 185 -17.04 -31.96 23.58
CA GLU A 185 -16.00 -32.53 22.73
C GLU A 185 -15.70 -31.44 21.73
N GLU A 186 -14.53 -30.79 21.87
CA GLU A 186 -14.20 -29.67 21.01
C GLU A 186 -14.36 -30.19 19.61
N SER A 187 -15.24 -29.55 18.84
CA SER A 187 -15.36 -29.94 17.46
C SER A 187 -13.98 -29.83 16.84
N GLU A 188 -13.64 -30.66 15.85
CA GLU A 188 -12.31 -30.58 15.25
C GLU A 188 -11.97 -29.16 14.73
N GLU A 189 -12.99 -28.33 14.49
CA GLU A 189 -12.86 -26.92 14.15
C GLU A 189 -12.42 -26.08 15.35
N GLU A 190 -13.02 -26.25 16.52
CA GLU A 190 -12.64 -25.54 17.77
C GLU A 190 -11.23 -25.93 18.22
N ARG A 191 -10.89 -27.22 18.09
CA ARG A 191 -9.53 -27.70 18.38
C ARG A 191 -8.49 -27.07 17.44
N ARG A 192 -8.82 -26.95 16.14
CA ARG A 192 -7.97 -26.29 15.14
C ARG A 192 -7.81 -24.81 15.44
N ASP A 193 -8.89 -24.11 15.76
CA ASP A 193 -8.87 -22.68 16.06
C ASP A 193 -8.05 -22.39 17.32
N ARG A 194 -8.18 -23.20 18.38
CA ARG A 194 -7.32 -23.07 19.57
C ARG A 194 -5.84 -23.26 19.23
N LEU A 195 -5.49 -24.31 18.50
CA LEU A 195 -4.09 -24.57 18.10
C LEU A 195 -3.52 -23.46 17.20
N LEU A 196 -4.35 -22.86 16.34
CA LEU A 196 -3.96 -21.72 15.50
C LEU A 196 -3.79 -20.45 16.33
N LEU A 197 -4.64 -20.21 17.33
CA LEU A 197 -4.54 -19.08 18.26
C LEU A 197 -3.30 -19.19 19.15
N GLU A 198 -3.03 -20.37 19.71
CA GLU A 198 -1.82 -20.64 20.51
C GLU A 198 -0.53 -20.40 19.73
N ASN A 199 -0.56 -20.64 18.41
CA ASN A 199 0.59 -20.48 17.52
C ASN A 199 0.54 -19.19 16.67
N GLU A 200 -0.35 -18.25 16.98
CA GLU A 200 -0.59 -17.07 16.16
C GLU A 200 0.70 -16.24 15.99
N ASP A 201 1.47 -16.06 17.06
CA ASP A 201 2.71 -15.28 17.02
C ASP A 201 3.80 -15.96 16.20
N SER A 202 3.92 -17.28 16.27
CA SER A 202 4.85 -18.07 15.43
C SER A 202 4.48 -17.98 13.95
N ILE A 203 3.18 -18.07 13.64
CA ILE A 203 2.67 -17.93 12.27
C ILE A 203 2.94 -16.52 11.74
N ARG A 204 2.63 -15.48 12.53
CA ARG A 204 2.93 -14.08 12.18
C ARG A 204 4.43 -13.87 11.97
N LEU A 205 5.28 -14.42 12.82
CA LEU A 205 6.73 -14.33 12.67
C LEU A 205 7.21 -14.93 11.35
N ILE A 206 6.77 -16.15 11.02
CA ILE A 206 7.11 -16.80 9.74
C ILE A 206 6.58 -15.98 8.56
N GLN A 207 5.34 -15.47 8.63
CA GLN A 207 4.77 -14.63 7.57
C GLN A 207 5.56 -13.34 7.37
N CYS A 208 5.97 -12.68 8.46
CA CYS A 208 6.80 -11.48 8.42
C CYS A 208 8.18 -11.77 7.81
N LEU A 209 8.82 -12.87 8.20
CA LEU A 209 10.09 -13.31 7.65
C LEU A 209 9.99 -13.65 6.16
N ALA A 210 8.93 -14.37 5.75
CA ALA A 210 8.67 -14.71 4.35
C ALA A 210 8.41 -13.47 3.50
N ARG A 211 7.56 -12.54 3.97
CA ARG A 211 7.33 -11.25 3.28
C ARG A 211 8.62 -10.45 3.17
N GLY A 212 9.40 -10.39 4.25
CA GLY A 212 10.70 -9.73 4.26
C GLY A 212 11.71 -10.36 3.29
N PHE A 213 11.73 -11.70 3.20
CA PHE A 213 12.56 -12.42 2.24
C PHE A 213 12.17 -12.09 0.80
N LEU A 214 10.88 -12.18 0.45
CA LEU A 214 10.38 -11.90 -0.90
C LEU A 214 10.71 -10.46 -1.34
N VAL A 215 10.56 -9.48 -0.43
CA VAL A 215 10.92 -8.09 -0.71
C VAL A 215 12.43 -7.94 -0.94
N ARG A 216 13.27 -8.58 -0.11
CA ARG A 216 14.73 -8.54 -0.27
C ARG A 216 15.18 -9.21 -1.57
N GLU A 217 14.58 -10.33 -1.95
CA GLU A 217 14.85 -11.01 -3.21
C GLU A 217 14.45 -10.15 -4.42
N ALA A 218 13.25 -9.55 -4.38
CA ALA A 218 12.80 -8.60 -5.40
C ALA A 218 13.73 -7.37 -5.50
N GLN A 219 14.18 -6.83 -4.36
CA GLN A 219 15.10 -5.70 -4.34
C GLN A 219 16.50 -6.08 -4.87
N ALA A 220 17.00 -7.28 -4.53
CA ALA A 220 18.27 -7.77 -5.02
C ALA A 220 18.24 -7.95 -6.55
N THR A 221 17.17 -8.53 -7.09
CA THR A 221 16.99 -8.68 -8.54
C THR A 221 16.88 -7.33 -9.25
N GLN A 222 16.19 -6.35 -8.66
CA GLN A 222 16.14 -4.99 -9.19
C GLN A 222 17.51 -4.30 -9.18
N HIS A 223 18.28 -4.42 -8.10
CA HIS A 223 19.64 -3.88 -8.02
C HIS A 223 20.59 -4.48 -9.05
N VAL A 224 20.47 -5.78 -9.32
CA VAL A 224 21.25 -6.43 -10.41
C VAL A 224 20.86 -5.83 -11.77
N ARG A 225 19.56 -5.66 -12.05
CA ARG A 225 19.09 -5.02 -13.30
C ARG A 225 19.62 -3.59 -13.43
N LEU A 226 19.56 -2.80 -12.35
CA LEU A 226 20.08 -1.43 -12.35
C LEU A 226 21.58 -1.39 -12.61
N ARG A 227 22.38 -2.25 -11.95
CA ARG A 227 23.82 -2.35 -12.20
C ARG A 227 24.15 -2.76 -13.64
N LEU A 228 23.35 -3.64 -14.24
CA LEU A 228 23.51 -3.98 -15.65
C LEU A 228 23.20 -2.78 -16.55
N THR A 229 22.17 -2.00 -16.25
CA THR A 229 21.83 -0.79 -17.02
C THR A 229 22.83 0.34 -16.84
N GLU A 230 23.40 0.48 -15.64
CA GLU A 230 24.38 1.50 -15.28
C GLU A 230 25.62 1.42 -16.19
N ARG A 231 26.03 0.21 -16.61
CA ARG A 231 27.15 0.01 -17.54
C ARG A 231 26.97 0.71 -18.89
N TYR A 232 25.73 1.00 -19.31
CA TYR A 232 25.47 1.72 -20.56
C TYR A 232 25.50 3.24 -20.38
N VAL A 233 25.37 3.75 -19.15
CA VAL A 233 25.33 5.19 -18.87
C VAL A 233 26.63 5.90 -19.28
N PRO A 234 27.84 5.41 -18.94
CA PRO A 234 29.08 6.02 -19.40
C PRO A 234 29.20 6.04 -20.93
N ARG A 235 28.75 4.99 -21.62
CA ARG A 235 28.75 4.92 -23.09
C ARG A 235 27.82 5.98 -23.69
N LEU A 236 26.60 6.11 -23.16
CA LEU A 236 25.65 7.13 -23.61
C LEU A 236 26.19 8.54 -23.35
N GLN A 237 26.72 8.78 -22.16
CA GLN A 237 27.35 10.06 -21.79
C GLN A 237 28.53 10.40 -22.71
N ALA A 238 29.39 9.43 -23.04
CA ALA A 238 30.50 9.63 -23.96
C ALA A 238 29.99 9.97 -25.38
N HIS A 239 28.94 9.32 -25.86
CA HIS A 239 28.33 9.64 -27.17
C HIS A 239 27.75 11.05 -27.20
N LEU A 240 27.02 11.46 -26.15
CA LEU A 240 26.44 12.79 -26.05
C LEU A 240 27.52 13.87 -25.92
N ARG A 241 28.54 13.67 -25.07
CA ARG A 241 29.70 14.58 -24.96
C ARG A 241 30.43 14.69 -26.29
N GLY A 242 30.67 13.57 -26.98
CA GLY A 242 31.30 13.55 -28.29
C GLY A 242 30.46 14.25 -29.37
N ALA A 243 29.15 14.06 -29.39
CA ALA A 243 28.25 14.74 -30.32
C ALA A 243 28.24 16.27 -30.10
N LEU A 244 28.22 16.70 -28.83
CA LEU A 244 28.29 18.11 -28.47
C LEU A 244 29.64 18.73 -28.87
N ALA A 245 30.75 18.04 -28.59
CA ALA A 245 32.09 18.48 -28.99
C ALA A 245 32.25 18.57 -30.53
N ARG A 246 31.71 17.61 -31.28
CA ARG A 246 31.72 17.66 -32.75
C ARG A 246 30.87 18.82 -33.28
N ARG A 247 29.72 19.09 -32.68
CA ARG A 247 28.85 20.21 -33.07
C ARG A 247 29.52 21.56 -32.82
N THR A 248 30.19 21.74 -31.68
CA THR A 248 30.94 22.96 -31.39
C THR A 248 32.15 23.12 -32.32
N ALA A 249 32.89 22.05 -32.60
CA ALA A 249 33.98 22.05 -33.57
C ALA A 249 33.50 22.39 -35.00
N ALA A 250 32.38 21.82 -35.44
CA ALA A 250 31.79 22.11 -36.75
C ALA A 250 31.40 23.59 -36.90
N VAL A 251 30.75 24.17 -35.89
CA VAL A 251 30.39 25.60 -35.89
C VAL A 251 31.65 26.47 -35.93
N ARG A 252 32.69 26.15 -35.15
CA ARG A 252 33.98 26.86 -35.19
C ARG A 252 34.64 26.75 -36.58
N GLY A 253 34.66 25.56 -37.17
CA GLY A 253 35.21 25.32 -38.50
C GLY A 253 34.49 26.13 -39.58
N LEU A 254 33.15 26.17 -39.53
CA LEU A 254 32.35 27.01 -40.41
C LEU A 254 32.72 28.49 -40.25
N LEU A 255 32.78 29.02 -39.01
CA LEU A 255 33.18 30.41 -38.77
C LEU A 255 34.56 30.75 -39.36
N VAL A 256 35.55 29.87 -39.21
CA VAL A 256 36.89 30.05 -39.79
C VAL A 256 36.81 30.08 -41.31
N HIS A 257 36.05 29.17 -41.91
CA HIS A 257 35.88 29.12 -43.37
C HIS A 257 35.18 30.36 -43.91
N TRP A 258 34.15 30.85 -43.23
CA TRP A 258 33.47 32.10 -43.56
C TRP A 258 34.43 33.29 -43.49
N ARG A 259 35.24 33.40 -42.42
CA ARG A 259 36.25 34.44 -42.27
C ARG A 259 37.31 34.38 -43.38
N TRP A 260 37.80 33.18 -43.70
CA TRP A 260 38.77 32.96 -44.78
C TRP A 260 38.19 33.35 -46.14
N ARG A 261 36.97 32.89 -46.47
CA ARG A 261 36.29 33.29 -47.71
C ARG A 261 36.12 34.80 -47.81
N ALA A 262 35.72 35.47 -46.73
CA ALA A 262 35.60 36.92 -46.70
C ALA A 262 36.96 37.63 -46.87
N TYR A 263 38.04 37.07 -46.32
CA TYR A 263 39.40 37.58 -46.53
C TYR A 263 39.87 37.42 -47.98
N VAL A 264 39.68 36.23 -48.57
CA VAL A 264 40.01 35.96 -49.98
C VAL A 264 39.19 36.83 -50.94
N ALA A 265 37.90 37.05 -50.65
CA ALA A 265 37.06 37.94 -51.44
C ALA A 265 37.57 39.40 -51.38
N ARG A 266 37.94 39.89 -50.20
CA ARG A 266 38.51 41.23 -50.01
C ARG A 266 39.84 41.40 -50.74
N THR A 267 40.75 40.45 -50.61
CA THR A 267 42.05 40.49 -51.30
C THR A 267 41.88 40.46 -52.82
N LYS A 268 40.99 39.60 -53.36
CA LYS A 268 40.66 39.61 -54.80
C LYS A 268 40.11 40.94 -55.28
N ALA A 269 39.21 41.58 -54.52
CA ALA A 269 38.66 42.88 -54.88
C ALA A 269 39.76 43.97 -54.92
N VAL A 270 40.67 43.99 -53.94
CA VAL A 270 41.81 44.92 -53.94
C VAL A 270 42.76 44.65 -55.11
N CYS A 271 43.08 43.37 -55.40
CA CYS A 271 43.91 43.01 -56.54
C CYS A 271 43.32 43.52 -57.87
N GLN A 272 42.00 43.46 -58.07
CA GLN A 272 41.36 44.00 -59.27
C GLN A 272 41.55 45.52 -59.41
N CYS A 273 41.44 46.27 -58.31
CA CYS A 273 41.72 47.70 -58.31
C CYS A 273 43.19 47.98 -58.64
N VAL A 274 44.13 47.26 -58.02
CA VAL A 274 45.57 47.42 -58.25
C VAL A 274 45.93 47.14 -59.71
N VAL A 275 45.42 46.06 -60.30
CA VAL A 275 45.68 45.70 -61.71
C VAL A 275 45.14 46.77 -62.66
N LYS A 276 43.93 47.30 -62.41
CA LYS A 276 43.38 48.40 -63.21
C LYS A 276 44.25 49.66 -63.12
N THR A 277 44.67 50.05 -61.91
CA THR A 277 45.56 51.21 -61.71
C THR A 277 46.91 51.01 -62.39
N GLN A 278 47.52 49.83 -62.25
CA GLN A 278 48.78 49.49 -62.93
C GLN A 278 48.65 49.54 -64.46
N ALA A 279 47.55 49.05 -65.02
CA ALA A 279 47.29 49.11 -66.46
C ALA A 279 47.16 50.57 -66.95
N GLN A 280 46.47 51.44 -66.19
CA GLN A 280 46.37 52.87 -66.51
C GLN A 280 47.74 53.55 -66.50
N ILE A 281 48.57 53.31 -65.47
CA ILE A 281 49.93 53.86 -65.38
C ILE A 281 50.78 53.40 -66.58
N ARG A 282 50.78 52.10 -66.90
CA ARG A 282 51.49 51.56 -68.07
C ARG A 282 51.01 52.22 -69.37
N GLY A 283 49.69 52.40 -69.52
CA GLY A 283 49.10 53.09 -70.67
C GLY A 283 49.53 54.55 -70.78
N VAL A 284 49.64 55.28 -69.68
CA VAL A 284 50.16 56.67 -69.67
C VAL A 284 51.62 56.70 -70.10
N LEU A 285 52.47 55.82 -69.56
CA LEU A 285 53.90 55.75 -69.91
C LEU A 285 54.13 55.44 -71.39
N VAL A 286 53.38 54.49 -71.97
CA VAL A 286 53.49 54.16 -73.40
C VAL A 286 53.03 55.33 -74.27
N ARG A 287 51.92 56.00 -73.92
CA ARG A 287 51.45 57.20 -74.64
C ARG A 287 52.47 58.33 -74.61
N GLN A 288 53.10 58.57 -73.46
CA GLN A 288 54.19 59.55 -73.36
C GLN A 288 55.39 59.19 -74.26
N ARG A 289 55.81 57.91 -74.30
CA ARG A 289 56.88 57.46 -75.19
C ARG A 289 56.51 57.63 -76.66
N PHE A 290 55.27 57.29 -77.04
CA PHE A 290 54.79 57.44 -78.40
C PHE A 290 54.72 58.91 -78.84
N GLU A 291 54.25 59.82 -77.99
CA GLU A 291 54.24 61.25 -78.33
C GLU A 291 55.66 61.81 -78.49
N LYS A 292 56.62 61.38 -77.67
CA LYS A 292 58.05 61.72 -77.89
C LYS A 292 58.56 61.21 -79.24
N LEU A 293 58.27 59.94 -79.58
CA LEU A 293 58.66 59.36 -80.87
C LEU A 293 57.99 60.08 -82.05
N LYS A 294 56.71 60.41 -81.92
CA LYS A 294 55.93 61.14 -82.93
C LYS A 294 56.46 62.56 -83.12
N ALA A 295 56.85 63.25 -82.04
CA ALA A 295 57.52 64.54 -82.14
C ALA A 295 58.85 64.43 -82.90
N ALA A 296 59.66 63.41 -82.61
CA ALA A 296 60.91 63.13 -83.35
C ALA A 296 60.66 62.73 -84.81
N LEU A 297 59.60 61.98 -85.10
CA LEU A 297 59.24 61.60 -86.47
C LEU A 297 58.69 62.81 -87.25
N ARG A 298 57.99 63.74 -86.60
CA ARG A 298 57.54 64.99 -87.25
C ARG A 298 58.73 65.88 -87.63
N SER A 299 59.77 65.99 -86.79
CA SER A 299 60.99 66.72 -87.16
C SER A 299 61.73 66.01 -88.30
N ALA A 300 61.81 64.67 -88.28
CA ALA A 300 62.39 63.89 -89.38
C ALA A 300 61.54 63.94 -90.68
N ARG A 301 60.21 64.01 -90.58
CA ARG A 301 59.30 64.16 -91.73
C ARG A 301 59.58 65.45 -92.49
N ALA A 302 59.90 66.55 -91.81
CA ALA A 302 60.30 67.79 -92.49
C ALA A 302 61.53 67.56 -93.39
N ILE A 303 62.51 66.77 -92.90
CA ILE A 303 63.71 66.38 -93.65
C ILE A 303 63.35 65.45 -94.83
N VAL A 304 62.55 64.42 -94.58
CA VAL A 304 62.15 63.42 -95.60
C VAL A 304 61.25 64.03 -96.68
N VAL A 305 60.34 64.96 -96.35
CA VAL A 305 59.50 65.65 -97.34
C VAL A 305 60.35 66.48 -98.29
N LYS A 306 61.42 67.10 -97.80
CA LYS A 306 62.39 67.80 -98.66
C LYS A 306 63.13 66.84 -99.60
N MET A 307 63.36 65.60 -99.19
CA MET A 307 63.92 64.53 -100.01
C MET A 307 62.90 63.86 -100.95
N GLN A 308 61.62 63.81 -100.56
CA GLN A 308 60.55 63.22 -101.37
C GLN A 308 60.01 64.20 -102.41
N SER A 309 60.05 65.53 -102.18
CA SER A 309 59.71 66.50 -103.23
C SER A 309 60.70 66.44 -104.40
N THR A 310 61.98 66.18 -104.13
CA THR A 310 63.00 65.96 -105.17
C THR A 310 62.82 64.61 -105.88
N ALA A 311 62.42 63.54 -105.18
CA ALA A 311 62.14 62.25 -105.79
C ALA A 311 60.79 62.16 -106.54
N ARG A 312 59.73 62.85 -106.07
CA ARG A 312 58.40 62.89 -106.70
C ARG A 312 58.34 63.79 -107.94
N ALA A 313 59.20 64.82 -108.03
CA ALA A 313 59.45 65.52 -109.29
C ALA A 313 60.00 64.57 -110.39
N LYS A 314 60.64 63.46 -109.99
CA LYS A 314 61.23 62.47 -110.91
C LYS A 314 60.26 61.34 -111.31
N ASN A 315 59.23 61.06 -110.50
CA ASN A 315 58.34 59.89 -110.69
C ASN A 315 56.92 60.24 -111.20
N VAL A 316 56.51 61.51 -111.18
CA VAL A 316 55.20 61.97 -111.71
C VAL A 316 55.18 62.08 -113.26
N LYS A 317 56.29 61.79 -113.96
CA LYS A 317 56.35 61.65 -115.43
C LYS A 317 56.00 60.25 -115.96
N ARG A 318 55.64 59.28 -115.12
CA ARG A 318 55.46 57.88 -115.56
C ARG A 318 54.17 57.26 -115.00
N ASN A 319 53.08 57.64 -115.65
CA ASN A 319 51.85 56.89 -115.86
C ASN A 319 50.89 56.61 -114.67
N HIS A 320 49.75 57.27 -114.87
CA HIS A 320 48.42 57.26 -114.28
C HIS A 320 47.66 55.92 -114.40
N SER A 321 46.76 55.68 -113.42
CA SER A 321 45.46 54.95 -113.45
C SER A 321 45.39 53.45 -113.83
N GLU A 322 44.58 52.55 -113.26
CA GLU A 322 43.77 52.42 -112.02
C GLU A 322 43.20 50.96 -111.97
N VAL A 323 42.62 50.54 -110.85
CA VAL A 323 42.31 49.17 -110.37
C VAL A 323 40.81 49.00 -110.09
N ALA A 324 40.21 47.77 -110.16
CA ALA A 324 39.19 47.29 -109.19
C ALA A 324 38.78 45.79 -109.34
N ARG A 325 38.36 45.17 -108.22
CA ARG A 325 38.07 43.73 -107.94
C ARG A 325 36.65 43.54 -107.35
N ALA A 326 36.16 42.29 -107.33
CA ALA A 326 34.83 41.80 -106.89
C ALA A 326 34.73 41.24 -105.43
N GLU A 327 33.47 41.07 -104.97
CA GLU A 327 32.93 40.60 -103.66
C GLU A 327 33.10 39.10 -103.32
N VAL A 328 33.06 38.74 -102.01
CA VAL A 328 32.32 37.59 -101.38
C VAL A 328 32.28 37.78 -99.85
N ALA A 329 31.09 37.90 -99.22
CA ALA A 329 30.94 38.09 -97.75
C ALA A 329 29.86 37.23 -97.05
N LEU A 330 29.40 36.12 -97.65
CA LEU A 330 28.23 35.39 -97.13
C LEU A 330 28.49 34.04 -96.42
N SER A 331 29.73 33.52 -96.34
CA SER A 331 29.97 32.18 -95.74
C SER A 331 30.33 32.17 -94.24
N VAL A 332 30.79 33.30 -93.68
CA VAL A 332 31.36 33.34 -92.31
C VAL A 332 30.28 33.38 -91.21
N VAL A 333 29.11 33.99 -91.48
CA VAL A 333 28.05 34.20 -90.48
C VAL A 333 27.35 32.89 -90.08
N ASN A 334 27.15 31.97 -91.03
CA ASN A 334 26.45 30.70 -90.78
C ASN A 334 27.24 29.74 -89.88
N VAL A 335 28.57 29.76 -89.99
CA VAL A 335 29.45 28.91 -89.18
C VAL A 335 29.55 29.43 -87.73
N GLN A 336 29.57 30.75 -87.55
CA GLN A 336 29.60 31.38 -86.22
C GLN A 336 28.30 31.12 -85.42
N ALA A 337 27.13 31.14 -86.07
CA ALA A 337 25.85 30.87 -85.42
C ALA A 337 25.70 29.42 -84.93
N ALA A 338 26.19 28.44 -85.72
CA ALA A 338 26.15 27.03 -85.37
C ALA A 338 27.07 26.70 -84.17
N ALA A 339 28.29 27.27 -84.15
CA ALA A 339 29.24 27.06 -83.05
C ALA A 339 28.74 27.62 -81.71
N CYS A 340 28.13 28.81 -81.73
CA CYS A 340 27.53 29.41 -80.52
C CYS A 340 26.34 28.58 -79.99
N SER A 341 25.52 28.03 -80.89
CA SER A 341 24.36 27.20 -80.52
C SER A 341 24.77 25.89 -79.85
N PHE A 342 25.85 25.26 -80.33
CA PHE A 342 26.37 24.01 -79.75
C PHE A 342 26.90 24.21 -78.32
N LEU A 343 27.68 25.27 -78.07
CA LEU A 343 28.25 25.54 -76.76
C LEU A 343 27.18 25.83 -75.69
N ILE A 344 26.10 26.53 -76.06
CA ILE A 344 24.97 26.79 -75.14
C ILE A 344 24.24 25.48 -74.79
N ARG A 345 24.00 24.61 -75.78
CA ARG A 345 23.37 23.30 -75.55
C ARG A 345 24.22 22.40 -74.67
N GLN A 346 25.54 22.40 -74.85
CA GLN A 346 26.47 21.65 -74.02
C GLN A 346 26.49 22.14 -72.56
N ALA A 347 26.50 23.47 -72.36
CA ALA A 347 26.43 24.06 -71.03
C ALA A 347 25.09 23.73 -70.32
N LEU A 348 23.97 23.78 -71.04
CA LEU A 348 22.65 23.42 -70.50
C LEU A 348 22.58 21.93 -70.12
N ALA A 349 23.06 21.05 -71.00
CA ALA A 349 23.07 19.61 -70.74
C ALA A 349 23.95 19.23 -69.52
N SER A 350 25.02 19.98 -69.26
CA SER A 350 25.85 19.76 -68.06
C SER A 350 25.11 20.14 -66.77
N LYS A 351 24.36 21.26 -66.78
CA LYS A 351 23.58 21.71 -65.61
C LYS A 351 22.39 20.78 -65.33
N LEU A 352 21.70 20.30 -66.36
CA LEU A 352 20.61 19.33 -66.21
C LEU A 352 21.09 18.04 -65.56
N ARG A 353 22.21 17.46 -66.04
CA ARG A 353 22.81 16.26 -65.42
C ARG A 353 23.16 16.45 -63.93
N THR A 354 23.63 17.63 -63.54
CA THR A 354 23.91 17.90 -62.11
C THR A 354 22.65 18.06 -61.27
N LEU A 355 21.55 18.53 -61.85
CA LEU A 355 20.26 18.63 -61.16
C LEU A 355 19.62 17.25 -61.01
N ASP A 356 19.61 16.44 -62.08
CA ASP A 356 19.09 15.06 -62.05
C ASP A 356 19.85 14.21 -61.02
N ALA A 357 21.17 14.34 -60.94
CA ALA A 357 21.99 13.62 -59.95
C ALA A 357 21.71 14.01 -58.48
N GLN A 358 21.09 15.16 -58.22
CA GLN A 358 20.71 15.60 -56.87
C GLN A 358 19.25 15.30 -56.53
N GLU A 359 18.41 15.04 -57.54
CA GLU A 359 16.97 14.82 -57.39
C GLU A 359 16.67 13.63 -56.47
N GLU A 360 17.32 12.47 -56.68
CA GLU A 360 17.12 11.29 -55.83
C GLU A 360 17.47 11.55 -54.36
N THR A 361 18.58 12.25 -54.09
CA THR A 361 18.99 12.57 -52.71
C THR A 361 18.03 13.52 -52.01
N ILE A 362 17.43 14.46 -52.76
CA ILE A 362 16.42 15.39 -52.24
C ILE A 362 15.12 14.63 -51.97
N MET A 363 14.71 13.72 -52.87
CA MET A 363 13.53 12.87 -52.69
C MET A 363 13.67 11.96 -51.46
N ASP A 364 14.83 11.34 -51.26
CA ASP A 364 15.12 10.53 -50.08
C ASP A 364 15.08 11.35 -48.79
N LEU A 365 15.69 12.54 -48.79
CA LEU A 365 15.65 13.45 -47.65
C LEU A 365 14.22 13.91 -47.35
N GLN A 366 13.43 14.22 -48.38
CA GLN A 366 12.02 14.60 -48.23
C GLN A 366 11.17 13.46 -47.68
N ALA A 367 11.38 12.23 -48.16
CA ALA A 367 10.71 11.03 -47.68
C ALA A 367 11.07 10.75 -46.21
N GLN A 368 12.34 10.89 -45.83
CA GLN A 368 12.78 10.74 -44.44
C GLN A 368 12.18 11.81 -43.52
N CYS A 369 12.19 13.08 -43.95
CA CYS A 369 11.57 14.18 -43.21
C CYS A 369 10.07 13.95 -43.00
N ARG A 370 9.33 13.61 -44.06
CA ARG A 370 7.89 13.25 -43.98
C ARG A 370 7.67 12.08 -43.01
N GLY A 371 8.50 11.04 -43.10
CA GLY A 371 8.46 9.90 -42.20
C GLY A 371 8.72 10.27 -40.73
N VAL A 372 9.65 11.18 -40.45
CA VAL A 372 9.92 11.68 -39.09
C VAL A 372 8.73 12.46 -38.54
N PHE A 373 8.13 13.34 -39.34
CA PHE A 373 6.94 14.10 -38.92
C PHE A 373 5.76 13.18 -38.58
N VAL A 374 5.44 12.21 -39.45
CA VAL A 374 4.36 11.25 -39.22
C VAL A 374 4.64 10.39 -37.98
N ARG A 375 5.84 9.82 -37.86
CA ARG A 375 6.22 9.01 -36.68
C ARG A 375 6.23 9.83 -35.38
N ARG A 376 6.51 11.13 -35.43
CA ARG A 376 6.43 12.01 -34.26
C ARG A 376 4.98 12.26 -33.88
N GLY A 377 4.10 12.51 -34.84
CA GLY A 377 2.65 12.65 -34.61
C GLY A 377 2.05 11.42 -33.93
N ILE A 378 2.33 10.22 -34.47
CA ILE A 378 1.85 8.95 -33.90
C ILE A 378 2.37 8.76 -32.47
N ARG A 379 3.65 9.03 -32.22
CA ARG A 379 4.23 8.91 -30.86
C ARG A 379 3.56 9.84 -29.85
N ILE A 380 3.22 11.07 -30.25
CA ILE A 380 2.50 12.01 -29.38
C ILE A 380 1.09 11.50 -29.08
N GLN A 381 0.38 10.95 -30.07
CA GLN A 381 -0.95 10.37 -29.85
C GLN A 381 -0.90 9.14 -28.93
N LEU A 382 0.06 8.23 -29.13
CA LEU A 382 0.24 7.07 -28.26
C LEU A 382 0.55 7.47 -26.82
N ALA A 383 1.40 8.48 -26.60
CA ALA A 383 1.68 8.98 -25.26
C ALA A 383 0.43 9.54 -24.56
N LYS A 384 -0.44 10.24 -25.31
CA LYS A 384 -1.74 10.72 -24.77
C LYS A 384 -2.69 9.57 -24.41
N LEU A 385 -2.72 8.50 -25.22
CA LEU A 385 -3.53 7.32 -24.90
C LEU A 385 -2.99 6.57 -23.67
N ASP A 386 -1.68 6.45 -23.55
CA ASP A 386 -1.02 5.75 -22.45
C ASP A 386 -1.31 6.42 -21.10
N ASP A 387 -1.25 7.76 -21.06
CA ASP A 387 -1.58 8.58 -19.88
C ASP A 387 -3.03 8.36 -19.39
N VAL A 388 -3.98 8.21 -20.32
CA VAL A 388 -5.40 7.97 -19.98
C VAL A 388 -5.68 6.51 -19.65
N SER A 389 -4.88 5.57 -20.16
CA SER A 389 -5.11 4.12 -20.00
C SER A 389 -5.18 3.70 -18.53
N ALA A 390 -4.29 4.19 -17.69
CA ALA A 390 -4.25 3.88 -16.25
C ALA A 390 -5.51 4.37 -15.52
N THR A 391 -6.09 5.48 -15.95
CA THR A 391 -7.34 6.01 -15.41
C THR A 391 -8.53 5.15 -15.82
N VAL A 392 -8.59 4.75 -17.09
CA VAL A 392 -9.64 3.86 -17.60
C VAL A 392 -9.59 2.50 -16.90
N VAL A 393 -8.40 1.91 -16.72
CA VAL A 393 -8.23 0.64 -16.00
C VAL A 393 -8.70 0.74 -14.56
N ARG A 394 -8.39 1.85 -13.85
CA ARG A 394 -8.88 2.10 -12.48
C ARG A 394 -10.41 2.18 -12.43
N ILE A 395 -11.03 2.92 -13.35
CA ILE A 395 -12.49 3.04 -13.42
C ILE A 395 -13.13 1.67 -13.70
N GLN A 396 -12.60 0.93 -14.68
CA GLN A 396 -13.08 -0.41 -15.02
C GLN A 396 -12.97 -1.39 -13.84
N ALA A 397 -11.84 -1.37 -13.12
CA ALA A 397 -11.66 -2.19 -11.92
C ALA A 397 -12.67 -1.83 -10.83
N ALA A 398 -12.88 -0.52 -10.56
CA ALA A 398 -13.84 -0.05 -9.57
C ALA A 398 -15.28 -0.49 -9.91
N VAL A 399 -15.69 -0.35 -11.17
CA VAL A 399 -17.03 -0.77 -11.64
C VAL A 399 -17.20 -2.29 -11.50
N ARG A 400 -16.19 -3.10 -11.89
CA ARG A 400 -16.24 -4.56 -11.73
C ARG A 400 -16.39 -4.97 -10.26
N THR A 401 -15.63 -4.37 -9.35
CA THR A 401 -15.71 -4.64 -7.91
C THR A 401 -17.07 -4.24 -7.34
N TYR A 402 -17.60 -3.07 -7.73
CA TYR A 402 -18.92 -2.63 -7.31
C TYR A 402 -20.03 -3.59 -7.75
N LEU A 403 -20.02 -4.02 -9.01
CA LEU A 403 -21.00 -4.97 -9.56
C LEU A 403 -20.93 -6.33 -8.85
N ALA A 404 -19.73 -6.84 -8.58
CA ALA A 404 -19.53 -8.09 -7.84
C ALA A 404 -20.10 -7.97 -6.41
N ARG A 405 -19.79 -6.87 -5.70
CA ARG A 405 -20.30 -6.62 -4.34
C ARG A 405 -21.82 -6.47 -4.31
N LYS A 406 -22.41 -5.80 -5.32
CA LYS A 406 -23.86 -5.66 -5.46
C LYS A 406 -24.55 -7.02 -5.62
N ARG A 407 -24.01 -7.90 -6.47
CA ARG A 407 -24.52 -9.28 -6.65
C ARG A 407 -24.46 -10.09 -5.36
N LEU A 408 -23.33 -10.04 -4.65
CA LEU A 408 -23.17 -10.74 -3.37
C LEU A 408 -24.19 -10.27 -2.33
N LEU A 409 -24.37 -8.96 -2.19
CA LEU A 409 -25.35 -8.40 -1.26
C LEU A 409 -26.79 -8.79 -1.61
N GLN A 410 -27.14 -8.85 -2.90
CA GLN A 410 -28.44 -9.36 -3.34
C GLN A 410 -28.62 -10.84 -2.97
N LEU A 411 -27.60 -11.68 -3.16
CA LEU A 411 -27.64 -13.08 -2.77
C LEU A 411 -27.83 -13.25 -1.26
N ILE A 412 -27.05 -12.54 -0.44
CA ILE A 412 -27.17 -12.59 1.03
C ILE A 412 -28.58 -12.19 1.48
N ARG A 413 -29.15 -11.12 0.89
CA ARG A 413 -30.52 -10.69 1.20
C ARG A 413 -31.55 -11.73 0.77
N GLY A 414 -31.36 -12.37 -0.39
CA GLY A 414 -32.21 -13.46 -0.86
C GLY A 414 -32.17 -14.67 0.08
N LEU A 415 -30.97 -15.08 0.50
CA LEU A 415 -30.78 -16.18 1.43
C LEU A 415 -31.41 -15.88 2.79
N ARG A 416 -31.19 -14.68 3.36
CA ARG A 416 -31.85 -14.29 4.62
C ARG A 416 -33.37 -14.30 4.54
N ARG A 417 -33.96 -13.95 3.39
CA ARG A 417 -35.42 -14.04 3.18
C ARG A 417 -35.90 -15.50 3.10
N ALA A 418 -35.07 -16.41 2.57
CA ALA A 418 -35.40 -17.83 2.47
C ALA A 418 -35.16 -18.60 3.77
N THR A 419 -34.29 -18.12 4.67
CA THR A 419 -33.93 -18.80 5.93
C THR A 419 -35.14 -19.16 6.81
N PRO A 420 -36.12 -18.26 7.07
CA PRO A 420 -37.27 -18.61 7.92
C PRO A 420 -38.16 -19.71 7.31
N MET A 421 -38.31 -19.72 5.98
CA MET A 421 -39.06 -20.76 5.26
C MET A 421 -38.36 -22.12 5.36
N LEU A 422 -37.03 -22.14 5.17
CA LEU A 422 -36.23 -23.35 5.34
C LEU A 422 -36.26 -23.88 6.78
N ILE A 423 -36.16 -23.00 7.78
CA ILE A 423 -36.29 -23.37 9.19
C ILE A 423 -37.70 -23.95 9.46
N GLY A 424 -38.75 -23.33 8.93
CA GLY A 424 -40.12 -23.84 9.04
C GLY A 424 -40.31 -25.21 8.39
N LEU A 425 -39.74 -25.42 7.20
CA LEU A 425 -39.77 -26.71 6.51
C LEU A 425 -39.00 -27.78 7.30
N GLN A 426 -37.80 -27.45 7.79
CA GLN A 426 -36.98 -28.34 8.61
C GLN A 426 -37.66 -28.68 9.94
N ALA A 427 -38.30 -27.72 10.59
CA ALA A 427 -39.06 -27.92 11.83
C ALA A 427 -40.26 -28.86 11.63
N ARG A 428 -40.84 -28.92 10.43
CA ARG A 428 -41.93 -29.84 10.09
C ARG A 428 -41.46 -31.21 9.59
N ALA A 429 -40.32 -31.25 8.88
CA ALA A 429 -39.74 -32.47 8.36
C ALA A 429 -39.05 -33.32 9.44
N ARG A 430 -38.30 -32.70 10.37
CA ARG A 430 -37.54 -33.41 11.42
C ARG A 430 -38.42 -34.31 12.31
N PRO A 431 -39.58 -33.86 12.84
CA PRO A 431 -40.46 -34.71 13.63
C PRO A 431 -41.07 -35.85 12.81
N ASN A 432 -41.41 -35.60 11.55
CA ASN A 432 -41.98 -36.62 10.67
C ASN A 432 -40.97 -37.72 10.35
N LEU A 433 -39.73 -37.36 10.06
CA LEU A 433 -38.63 -38.31 9.85
C LEU A 433 -38.38 -39.15 11.11
N ALA A 434 -38.31 -38.50 12.29
CA ALA A 434 -38.16 -39.19 13.56
C ALA A 434 -39.33 -40.14 13.87
N ARG A 435 -40.57 -39.74 13.55
CA ARG A 435 -41.76 -40.61 13.66
C ARG A 435 -41.69 -41.80 12.71
N GLN A 436 -41.21 -41.61 11.48
CA GLN A 436 -41.04 -42.69 10.51
C GLN A 436 -39.96 -43.68 10.97
N GLN A 437 -38.83 -43.20 11.49
CA GLN A 437 -37.80 -44.05 12.08
C GLN A 437 -38.34 -44.84 13.27
N ARG A 438 -39.07 -44.20 14.20
CA ARG A 438 -39.73 -44.90 15.32
C ARG A 438 -40.72 -45.97 14.84
N ARG A 439 -41.51 -45.69 13.79
CA ARG A 439 -42.42 -46.68 13.19
C ARG A 439 -41.68 -47.85 12.55
N ASN A 440 -40.58 -47.60 11.84
CA ASN A 440 -39.76 -48.65 11.24
C ASN A 440 -39.10 -49.53 12.31
N VAL A 441 -38.55 -48.94 13.37
CA VAL A 441 -37.99 -49.67 14.52
C VAL A 441 -39.08 -50.47 15.23
N ALA A 442 -40.27 -49.89 15.44
CA ALA A 442 -41.39 -50.62 16.04
C ALA A 442 -41.85 -51.81 15.18
N LYS A 443 -41.89 -51.66 13.84
CA LYS A 443 -42.18 -52.78 12.93
C LYS A 443 -41.12 -53.88 13.03
N ALA A 444 -39.83 -53.53 13.01
CA ALA A 444 -38.73 -54.48 13.16
C ALA A 444 -38.80 -55.23 14.50
N LEU A 445 -39.12 -54.54 15.61
CA LEU A 445 -39.30 -55.17 16.92
C LEU A 445 -40.54 -56.08 16.99
N CYS A 446 -41.62 -55.73 16.29
CA CYS A 446 -42.80 -56.59 16.17
C CYS A 446 -42.50 -57.87 15.36
N GLU A 447 -41.79 -57.77 14.23
CA GLU A 447 -41.37 -58.95 13.45
C GLU A 447 -40.52 -59.91 14.30
N VAL A 448 -39.53 -59.38 15.05
CA VAL A 448 -38.71 -60.19 15.97
C VAL A 448 -39.55 -60.89 17.05
N LYS A 449 -40.56 -60.20 17.62
CA LYS A 449 -41.48 -60.79 18.60
C LYS A 449 -42.41 -61.85 18.01
N VAL A 450 -42.86 -61.70 16.76
CA VAL A 450 -43.71 -62.71 16.10
C VAL A 450 -42.91 -63.96 15.76
N VAL A 451 -41.66 -63.82 15.31
CA VAL A 451 -40.75 -64.96 15.07
C VAL A 451 -40.47 -65.73 16.39
N ALA A 452 -40.29 -65.02 17.51
CA ALA A 452 -40.13 -65.66 18.82
C ALA A 452 -41.41 -66.38 19.33
N ARG A 453 -42.60 -65.95 18.88
CA ARG A 453 -43.90 -66.52 19.32
C ARG A 453 -44.37 -67.71 18.48
N VAL A 454 -43.80 -67.91 17.29
CA VAL A 454 -44.13 -69.02 16.38
C VAL A 454 -43.21 -70.25 16.57
N GLY A 455 -42.12 -70.12 17.32
CA GLY A 455 -41.18 -71.23 17.59
C GLY A 455 -41.54 -72.20 18.72
N GLY A 456 -42.79 -72.20 19.22
CA GLY A 456 -43.20 -72.99 20.38
C GLY A 456 -44.47 -73.80 20.15
N LYS A 457 -44.40 -74.80 19.28
CA LYS A 457 -45.26 -76.01 19.28
C LYS A 457 -44.71 -77.04 18.27
N ASN A 458 -43.84 -77.90 18.77
CA ASN A 458 -43.94 -79.36 18.74
C ASN A 458 -42.72 -79.97 19.44
#